data_AF-A0A7Y5KUK6-F1
#
_entry.id   AF-A0A7Y5KUK6-F1
#
_cell.length_a   1.000
_cell.length_b   1.000
_cell.length_c   1.000
_cell.angle_alpha   90.00
_cell.angle_beta   90.00
_cell.angle_gamma   90.00
#
_symmetry.space_group_name_H-M   'P 1'
#
loop_
_entity.id
_entity.type
_entity.pdbx_description
1 polymer ?
#
loop_
_entity_poly.entity_id
_entity_poly.type
_entity_poly.pdbx_seq_one_letter_code
_entity_poly.pdbx_strand_id
1 'polypeptide(L)'
;MKPGRIAAVLRWLSGAVIAAACLAGPDASAEDTKKDDTKKASYIAPKPTEASQTQKTVDERGGTNPCNTPEPKPGVYEGWNRAPSMGQMMMPARGGVTKDGRFDVVIHFHGHDPARKEFVRVMDGAVLVGITLGIGSGAYSSSFSSPNAFKDLIESVEAEVAKQRGLKSAKVRKIALSAWSAGYGAVEQILRQERGKEVDSVILLDGLHVGYNPDGTLQRAGLEPFIDFAKRAKAGKRFMFVSHSSIIPPGYASTTETVNYLVHELGGKEKKAKPRASDPLGLEMNAKFDVGNFHARGFDGNDKMDHCAHIGLLRDVLKSHIKPRWKSPKGQAAKKDKDKSPSKDKSIAKAESKKDKPKEGTSKSKKKKSANSKQNGATAKR
;
A
#
# COMPACT_ATOMS: atom_id res chain seq x y z
N MET A 1 36.95 -14.51 18.15
CA MET A 1 37.03 -13.05 17.82
C MET A 1 36.91 -12.89 16.31
N LYS A 2 36.11 -11.90 15.86
CA LYS A 2 35.98 -11.33 14.49
C LYS A 2 35.97 -12.25 13.25
N PRO A 3 34.88 -12.27 12.46
CA PRO A 3 34.84 -12.85 11.11
C PRO A 3 35.30 -11.84 10.03
N GLY A 4 35.78 -12.36 8.90
CA GLY A 4 36.03 -11.59 7.67
C GLY A 4 34.80 -11.55 6.76
N ARG A 5 34.52 -10.40 6.14
CA ARG A 5 33.38 -10.19 5.24
C ARG A 5 33.70 -10.65 3.82
N ILE A 6 32.76 -11.32 3.15
CA ILE A 6 32.67 -11.38 1.70
C ILE A 6 31.31 -10.79 1.31
N ALA A 7 31.31 -9.80 0.41
CA ALA A 7 30.09 -9.20 -0.11
C ALA A 7 29.59 -9.97 -1.33
N ALA A 8 28.32 -10.39 -1.32
CA ALA A 8 27.67 -11.00 -2.48
C ALA A 8 26.89 -9.93 -3.25
N VAL A 9 27.24 -9.72 -4.52
CA VAL A 9 26.50 -8.88 -5.46
C VAL A 9 25.36 -9.70 -6.05
N LEU A 10 24.11 -9.30 -5.81
CA LEU A 10 22.94 -10.00 -6.31
C LEU A 10 22.52 -9.46 -7.69
N ARG A 11 22.88 -10.17 -8.77
CA ARG A 11 22.28 -9.97 -10.10
C ARG A 11 20.88 -10.56 -10.11
N TRP A 12 19.89 -9.79 -10.58
CA TRP A 12 18.56 -10.30 -10.88
C TRP A 12 18.55 -10.90 -12.29
N LEU A 13 18.07 -12.14 -12.41
CA LEU A 13 17.83 -12.81 -13.68
C LEU A 13 16.38 -12.61 -14.10
N SER A 14 16.17 -12.22 -15.36
CA SER A 14 14.84 -12.10 -15.97
C SER A 14 14.25 -13.48 -16.24
N GLY A 15 13.22 -13.86 -15.47
CA GLY A 15 12.44 -15.07 -15.72
C GLY A 15 11.20 -14.76 -16.57
N ALA A 16 11.13 -15.34 -17.77
CA ALA A 16 9.91 -15.29 -18.58
C ALA A 16 8.83 -16.19 -17.98
N VAL A 17 7.61 -15.68 -17.85
CA VAL A 17 6.43 -16.46 -17.41
C VAL A 17 5.63 -16.85 -18.66
N ILE A 18 5.52 -18.15 -18.91
CA ILE A 18 4.68 -18.70 -19.97
C ILE A 18 3.23 -18.68 -19.46
N ALA A 19 2.34 -17.99 -20.19
CA ALA A 19 0.91 -18.01 -19.91
C ALA A 19 0.28 -19.29 -20.51
N ALA A 20 -0.36 -20.11 -19.67
CA ALA A 20 -1.15 -21.24 -20.13
C ALA A 20 -2.55 -20.76 -20.55
N ALA A 21 -2.94 -21.04 -21.79
CA ALA A 21 -4.30 -20.80 -22.27
C ALA A 21 -5.21 -21.99 -21.90
N CYS A 22 -6.36 -21.71 -21.30
CA CYS A 22 -7.42 -22.71 -21.13
C CYS A 22 -8.37 -22.67 -22.33
N LEU A 23 -8.66 -23.84 -22.90
CA LEU A 23 -9.55 -24.02 -24.05
C LEU A 23 -11.03 -24.02 -23.64
N ALA A 24 -11.89 -23.67 -24.59
CA ALA A 24 -13.34 -23.59 -24.42
C ALA A 24 -14.06 -24.96 -24.55
N GLY A 25 -15.29 -25.02 -24.04
CA GLY A 25 -16.29 -26.06 -24.28
C GLY A 25 -17.67 -25.41 -24.54
N PRO A 26 -18.63 -26.12 -25.18
CA PRO A 26 -19.56 -25.45 -26.12
C PRO A 26 -20.99 -25.17 -25.61
N ASP A 27 -21.60 -24.23 -26.34
CA ASP A 27 -23.03 -24.04 -26.68
C ASP A 27 -24.15 -24.23 -25.64
N ALA A 28 -24.87 -23.13 -25.41
CA ALA A 28 -26.30 -23.12 -25.07
C ALA A 28 -26.99 -21.92 -25.77
N SER A 29 -28.17 -22.18 -26.33
CA SER A 29 -28.88 -21.33 -27.31
C SER A 29 -29.17 -19.88 -26.88
N ALA A 30 -29.18 -18.99 -27.88
CA ALA A 30 -29.63 -17.61 -27.74
C ALA A 30 -31.14 -17.47 -27.98
N GLU A 31 -31.81 -16.64 -27.19
CA GLU A 31 -33.09 -16.01 -27.56
C GLU A 31 -32.85 -14.52 -27.86
N ASP A 32 -33.31 -14.08 -29.03
CA ASP A 32 -33.09 -12.74 -29.56
C ASP A 32 -33.89 -11.67 -28.78
N THR A 33 -33.17 -10.76 -28.11
CA THR A 33 -33.73 -9.44 -27.76
C THR A 33 -32.84 -8.34 -28.33
N LYS A 34 -33.19 -7.90 -29.55
CA LYS A 34 -32.52 -6.77 -30.23
C LYS A 34 -32.65 -5.50 -29.39
N LYS A 35 -31.58 -5.15 -28.67
CA LYS A 35 -31.31 -3.77 -28.25
C LYS A 35 -30.59 -3.04 -29.37
N ASP A 36 -30.92 -1.76 -29.49
CA ASP A 36 -30.42 -0.86 -30.51
C ASP A 36 -28.97 -0.44 -30.20
N ASP A 37 -28.02 -1.33 -30.50
CA ASP A 37 -26.59 -1.07 -30.38
C ASP A 37 -26.09 -0.22 -31.56
N THR A 38 -26.47 1.07 -31.55
CA THR A 38 -25.72 2.08 -32.30
C THR A 38 -24.28 2.07 -31.79
N LYS A 39 -23.38 1.41 -32.52
CA LYS A 39 -21.95 1.30 -32.19
C LYS A 39 -21.36 2.68 -31.91
N LYS A 40 -21.20 3.04 -30.63
CA LYS A 40 -20.25 4.08 -30.23
C LYS A 40 -18.89 3.62 -30.74
N ALA A 41 -18.23 4.46 -31.53
CA ALA A 41 -16.87 4.19 -31.99
C ALA A 41 -16.00 3.86 -30.76
N SER A 42 -15.26 2.75 -30.84
CA SER A 42 -14.47 2.26 -29.72
C SER A 42 -13.40 3.29 -29.35
N TYR A 43 -13.44 3.77 -28.11
CA TYR A 43 -12.45 4.73 -27.62
C TYR A 43 -11.11 4.03 -27.41
N ILE A 44 -10.17 4.26 -28.33
CA ILE A 44 -8.77 3.89 -28.18
C ILE A 44 -8.12 4.93 -27.27
N ALA A 45 -7.75 4.52 -26.07
CA ALA A 45 -7.07 5.39 -25.13
C ALA A 45 -5.64 5.70 -25.63
N PRO A 46 -5.20 6.97 -25.58
CA PRO A 46 -3.86 7.34 -26.03
C PRO A 46 -2.82 6.83 -25.03
N LYS A 47 -1.72 6.28 -25.58
CA LYS A 47 -0.51 5.96 -24.82
C LYS A 47 0.18 7.21 -24.30
N PRO A 48 0.99 7.10 -23.23
CA PRO A 48 1.96 8.11 -22.84
C PRO A 48 2.78 8.63 -24.03
N THR A 49 3.16 9.91 -23.98
CA THR A 49 3.99 10.51 -25.04
C THR A 49 5.47 10.29 -24.74
N GLU A 50 6.33 10.29 -25.76
CA GLU A 50 7.78 10.25 -25.59
C GLU A 50 8.28 11.38 -24.67
N ALA A 51 7.70 12.57 -24.81
CA ALA A 51 8.04 13.73 -23.99
C ALA A 51 7.69 13.57 -22.50
N SER A 52 6.80 12.64 -22.13
CA SER A 52 6.46 12.32 -20.74
C SER A 52 7.22 11.10 -20.18
N GLN A 53 8.10 10.47 -20.97
CA GLN A 53 8.97 9.37 -20.55
C GLN A 53 10.21 9.84 -19.76
N THR A 54 10.05 10.82 -18.87
CA THR A 54 11.15 11.35 -18.05
C THR A 54 11.41 10.49 -16.82
N GLN A 55 12.59 10.63 -16.21
CA GLN A 55 12.95 10.01 -14.94
C GLN A 55 13.85 10.99 -14.17
N LYS A 56 13.63 11.12 -12.85
CA LYS A 56 14.53 11.87 -11.96
C LYS A 56 15.39 10.96 -11.08
N THR A 57 16.66 11.33 -10.95
CA THR A 57 17.59 10.79 -9.96
C THR A 57 17.13 11.06 -8.52
N VAL A 58 17.79 10.43 -7.54
CA VAL A 58 17.49 10.69 -6.11
C VAL A 58 17.83 12.13 -5.71
N ASP A 59 18.89 12.72 -6.26
CA ASP A 59 19.32 14.07 -5.93
C ASP A 59 18.35 15.14 -6.47
N GLU A 60 17.87 14.98 -7.70
CA GLU A 60 16.80 15.81 -8.29
C GLU A 60 15.45 15.70 -7.55
N ARG A 61 15.26 14.65 -6.74
CA ARG A 61 14.12 14.47 -5.82
C ARG A 61 14.38 15.02 -4.42
N GLY A 62 15.46 15.80 -4.23
CA GLY A 62 15.85 16.34 -2.93
C GLY A 62 16.48 15.29 -2.00
N GLY A 63 17.27 14.37 -2.56
CA GLY A 63 18.00 13.34 -1.79
C GLY A 63 17.13 12.21 -1.22
N THR A 64 15.85 12.11 -1.61
CA THR A 64 14.91 11.11 -1.08
C THR A 64 14.57 10.06 -2.13
N ASN A 65 14.88 8.80 -1.86
CA ASN A 65 14.41 7.67 -2.67
C ASN A 65 12.90 7.45 -2.43
N PRO A 66 12.02 7.56 -3.45
CA PRO A 66 10.58 7.42 -3.26
C PRO A 66 10.12 6.05 -2.78
N CYS A 67 10.85 4.97 -3.12
CA CYS A 67 10.56 3.62 -2.65
C CYS A 67 11.02 3.37 -1.20
N ASN A 68 11.82 4.27 -0.62
CA ASN A 68 12.35 4.15 0.75
C ASN A 68 12.41 5.51 1.45
N THR A 69 11.26 6.15 1.62
CA THR A 69 11.15 7.45 2.29
C THR A 69 11.53 7.37 3.78
N PRO A 70 12.10 8.44 4.38
CA PRO A 70 12.41 8.48 5.81
C PRO A 70 11.19 8.22 6.70
N GLU A 71 11.44 7.55 7.83
CA GLU A 71 10.43 7.22 8.83
C GLU A 71 9.90 8.50 9.52
N PRO A 72 8.58 8.79 9.47
CA PRO A 72 7.99 9.94 10.16
C PRO A 72 7.83 9.67 11.65
N LYS A 73 7.49 10.73 12.41
CA LYS A 73 6.92 10.56 13.75
C LYS A 73 5.56 9.84 13.62
N PRO A 74 5.21 8.88 14.50
CA PRO A 74 3.95 8.12 14.41
C PRO A 74 2.68 8.94 14.72
N GLY A 75 2.81 10.22 15.08
CA GLY A 75 1.69 11.09 15.38
C GLY A 75 0.94 10.64 16.64
N VAL A 76 -0.32 10.25 16.46
CA VAL A 76 -1.18 9.70 17.54
C VAL A 76 -1.26 8.17 17.53
N TYR A 77 -0.66 7.51 16.54
CA TYR A 77 -0.84 6.09 16.25
C TYR A 77 0.07 5.17 17.04
N GLU A 78 -0.43 3.97 17.32
CA GLU A 78 0.37 2.85 17.83
C GLU A 78 1.03 2.07 16.69
N GLY A 79 1.85 1.08 17.05
CA GLY A 79 2.45 0.16 16.08
C GLY A 79 1.42 -0.75 15.41
N TRP A 80 1.85 -1.44 14.36
CA TRP A 80 1.04 -2.48 13.70
C TRP A 80 0.63 -3.58 14.68
N ASN A 81 -0.66 -3.92 14.71
CA ASN A 81 -1.18 -5.16 15.29
C ASN A 81 -1.71 -6.08 14.17
N ARG A 82 -1.76 -7.40 14.41
CA ARG A 82 -2.23 -8.43 13.47
C ARG A 82 -3.56 -9.07 13.91
N ALA A 83 -4.45 -8.28 14.52
CA ALA A 83 -5.77 -8.74 14.93
C ALA A 83 -6.80 -8.88 13.79
N PRO A 84 -6.76 -8.09 12.69
CA PRO A 84 -7.67 -8.30 11.55
C PRO A 84 -7.48 -9.67 10.91
N SER A 85 -8.54 -10.22 10.32
CA SER A 85 -8.51 -11.50 9.60
C SER A 85 -7.56 -11.50 8.39
N MET A 86 -7.19 -10.31 7.88
CA MET A 86 -6.18 -10.16 6.84
C MET A 86 -5.34 -8.90 7.05
N GLY A 87 -4.02 -9.03 6.91
CA GLY A 87 -3.06 -7.93 7.01
C GLY A 87 -2.76 -7.50 8.44
N GLN A 88 -2.70 -6.19 8.66
CA GLN A 88 -2.36 -5.58 9.94
C GLN A 88 -3.02 -4.21 10.07
N MET A 89 -3.33 -3.77 11.28
CA MET A 89 -3.96 -2.47 11.54
C MET A 89 -3.19 -1.62 12.54
N MET A 90 -3.42 -0.32 12.49
CA MET A 90 -3.13 0.62 13.57
C MET A 90 -4.30 1.55 13.80
N MET A 91 -4.41 2.02 15.02
CA MET A 91 -5.37 3.01 15.46
C MET A 91 -4.64 4.06 16.31
N PRO A 92 -5.25 5.23 16.58
CA PRO A 92 -4.72 6.14 17.59
C PRO A 92 -4.54 5.40 18.92
N ALA A 93 -3.61 5.80 19.79
CA ALA A 93 -3.46 5.15 21.09
C ALA A 93 -4.71 5.34 21.98
N ARG A 94 -5.37 6.50 21.88
CA ARG A 94 -6.60 6.84 22.59
C ARG A 94 -7.56 7.57 21.67
N GLY A 95 -8.86 7.55 21.95
CA GLY A 95 -9.87 8.18 21.08
C GLY A 95 -10.00 7.46 19.74
N GLY A 96 -10.31 8.17 18.66
CA GLY A 96 -10.55 7.56 17.33
C GLY A 96 -11.94 6.90 17.18
N VAL A 97 -12.75 6.93 18.24
CA VAL A 97 -14.14 6.43 18.29
C VAL A 97 -15.09 7.53 18.80
N THR A 98 -16.35 7.50 18.37
CA THR A 98 -17.43 8.30 18.97
C THR A 98 -17.86 7.70 20.32
N LYS A 99 -18.72 8.42 21.07
CA LYS A 99 -19.31 7.92 22.33
C LYS A 99 -20.08 6.61 22.16
N ASP A 100 -20.68 6.39 20.99
CA ASP A 100 -21.43 5.19 20.62
C ASP A 100 -20.60 4.18 19.80
N GLY A 101 -19.26 4.25 19.90
CA GLY A 101 -18.35 3.23 19.35
C GLY A 101 -18.16 3.26 17.83
N ARG A 102 -18.57 4.33 17.14
CA ARG A 102 -18.37 4.46 15.68
C ARG A 102 -17.00 5.04 15.34
N PHE A 103 -16.36 4.52 14.29
CA PHE A 103 -15.05 4.96 13.81
C PHE A 103 -14.96 4.94 12.28
N ASP A 104 -13.92 5.56 11.73
CA ASP A 104 -13.65 5.53 10.28
C ASP A 104 -12.39 4.70 10.00
N VAL A 105 -12.33 4.04 8.84
CA VAL A 105 -11.20 3.17 8.43
C VAL A 105 -10.74 3.46 7.01
N VAL A 106 -9.42 3.55 6.82
CA VAL A 106 -8.76 3.49 5.52
C VAL A 106 -8.12 2.11 5.40
N ILE A 107 -8.41 1.39 4.32
CA ILE A 107 -7.81 0.09 4.02
C ILE A 107 -6.90 0.29 2.80
N HIS A 108 -5.60 0.03 2.97
CA HIS A 108 -4.61 0.21 1.93
C HIS A 108 -4.03 -1.13 1.44
N PHE A 109 -4.13 -1.36 0.13
CA PHE A 109 -3.66 -2.57 -0.55
C PHE A 109 -2.36 -2.32 -1.31
N HIS A 110 -1.40 -3.22 -1.10
CA HIS A 110 -0.05 -3.25 -1.65
C HIS A 110 0.83 -2.05 -1.27
N GLY A 111 1.92 -2.29 -0.55
CA GLY A 111 2.81 -1.20 -0.08
C GLY A 111 2.33 -0.54 1.22
N HIS A 112 1.75 -1.31 2.15
CA HIS A 112 1.20 -0.77 3.40
C HIS A 112 2.19 0.05 4.25
N ASP A 113 3.48 -0.28 4.25
CA ASP A 113 4.48 0.46 5.04
C ASP A 113 4.80 1.86 4.50
N PRO A 114 5.13 2.07 3.21
CA PRO A 114 5.23 3.43 2.67
C PRO A 114 3.89 4.18 2.72
N ALA A 115 2.75 3.51 2.53
CA ALA A 115 1.44 4.15 2.68
C ALA A 115 1.17 4.62 4.13
N ARG A 116 1.55 3.83 5.14
CA ARG A 116 1.54 4.23 6.55
C ARG A 116 2.35 5.49 6.78
N LYS A 117 3.56 5.59 6.21
CA LYS A 117 4.44 6.76 6.37
C LYS A 117 3.76 8.05 5.90
N GLU A 118 2.91 7.98 4.88
CA GLU A 118 2.13 9.13 4.41
C GLU A 118 0.84 9.35 5.22
N PHE A 119 0.16 8.29 5.66
CA PHE A 119 -1.05 8.36 6.47
C PHE A 119 -0.82 9.03 7.84
N VAL A 120 0.18 8.59 8.61
CA VAL A 120 0.42 9.08 9.99
C VAL A 120 0.90 10.53 10.06
N ARG A 121 1.31 11.12 8.93
CA ARG A 121 1.69 12.54 8.82
C ARG A 121 0.49 13.49 8.88
N VAL A 122 -0.72 13.03 8.56
CA VAL A 122 -1.90 13.91 8.34
C VAL A 122 -3.18 13.43 9.01
N MET A 123 -3.38 12.13 9.14
CA MET A 123 -4.52 11.58 9.86
C MET A 123 -4.26 11.60 11.37
N ASP A 124 -5.32 11.68 12.15
CA ASP A 124 -5.28 11.81 13.61
C ASP A 124 -6.53 11.24 14.29
N GLY A 125 -7.17 10.23 13.69
CA GLY A 125 -8.45 9.70 14.19
C GLY A 125 -8.91 8.39 13.54
N ALA A 126 -8.90 8.33 12.20
CA ALA A 126 -9.26 7.12 11.46
C ALA A 126 -8.27 5.97 11.72
N VAL A 127 -8.76 4.73 11.66
CA VAL A 127 -7.97 3.48 11.65
C VAL A 127 -7.31 3.32 10.27
N LEU A 128 -6.09 2.76 10.24
CA LEU A 128 -5.45 2.28 9.00
C LEU A 128 -5.33 0.76 9.07
N VAL A 129 -5.79 0.08 8.02
CA VAL A 129 -5.54 -1.34 7.76
C VAL A 129 -4.60 -1.43 6.55
N GLY A 130 -3.53 -2.20 6.67
CA GLY A 130 -2.50 -2.39 5.65
C GLY A 130 -2.41 -3.85 5.22
N ILE A 131 -2.56 -4.11 3.91
CA ILE A 131 -2.57 -5.46 3.34
C ILE A 131 -1.58 -5.51 2.17
N THR A 132 -0.53 -6.33 2.28
CA THR A 132 0.36 -6.70 1.15
C THR A 132 0.37 -8.22 1.04
N LEU A 133 -0.04 -8.73 -0.12
CA LEU A 133 -0.25 -10.17 -0.40
C LEU A 133 0.74 -10.74 -1.43
N GLY A 134 1.71 -9.95 -1.87
CA GLY A 134 2.69 -10.32 -2.89
C GLY A 134 2.74 -9.35 -4.07
N ILE A 135 3.30 -9.85 -5.18
CA ILE A 135 3.52 -9.13 -6.45
C ILE A 135 2.39 -9.48 -7.44
N GLY A 136 1.94 -8.50 -8.22
CA GLY A 136 0.87 -8.65 -9.21
C GLY A 136 -0.53 -8.62 -8.59
N SER A 137 -1.52 -8.15 -9.36
CA SER A 137 -2.88 -7.94 -8.87
C SER A 137 -3.65 -9.23 -8.59
N GLY A 138 -3.29 -10.33 -9.26
CA GLY A 138 -3.96 -11.63 -9.11
C GLY A 138 -4.05 -12.12 -7.66
N ALA A 139 -3.00 -11.96 -6.85
CA ALA A 139 -3.04 -12.33 -5.43
C ALA A 139 -4.12 -11.54 -4.66
N TYR A 140 -4.28 -10.25 -4.95
CA TYR A 140 -5.27 -9.37 -4.34
C TYR A 140 -6.67 -9.70 -4.83
N SER A 141 -6.85 -9.94 -6.14
CA SER A 141 -8.15 -10.35 -6.69
C SER A 141 -8.60 -11.71 -6.13
N SER A 142 -7.71 -12.71 -6.09
CA SER A 142 -8.05 -14.03 -5.53
C SER A 142 -8.45 -13.95 -4.06
N SER A 143 -7.71 -13.22 -3.22
CA SER A 143 -8.02 -13.08 -1.79
C SER A 143 -9.30 -12.32 -1.47
N PHE A 144 -9.81 -11.50 -2.41
CA PHE A 144 -11.08 -10.77 -2.25
C PHE A 144 -12.20 -11.26 -3.17
N SER A 145 -12.01 -12.34 -3.91
CA SER A 145 -13.03 -12.94 -4.79
C SER A 145 -14.27 -13.40 -4.01
N SER A 146 -14.09 -13.95 -2.80
CA SER A 146 -15.18 -14.33 -1.91
C SER A 146 -15.86 -13.09 -1.30
N PRO A 147 -17.21 -12.97 -1.35
CA PRO A 147 -17.92 -11.83 -0.76
C PRO A 147 -17.80 -11.76 0.77
N ASN A 148 -17.46 -12.87 1.43
CA ASN A 148 -17.21 -12.90 2.86
C ASN A 148 -15.85 -12.30 3.23
N ALA A 149 -14.83 -12.36 2.37
CA ALA A 149 -13.48 -11.90 2.70
C ALA A 149 -13.45 -10.42 3.15
N PHE A 150 -14.19 -9.55 2.45
CA PHE A 150 -14.32 -8.14 2.84
C PHE A 150 -15.28 -7.92 4.02
N LYS A 151 -16.29 -8.78 4.19
CA LYS A 151 -17.17 -8.81 5.37
C LYS A 151 -16.35 -9.05 6.63
N ASP A 152 -15.70 -10.20 6.68
CA ASP A 152 -14.93 -10.73 7.82
C ASP A 152 -13.74 -9.81 8.17
N LEU A 153 -13.12 -9.16 7.17
CA LEU A 153 -12.09 -8.14 7.39
C LEU A 153 -12.62 -6.96 8.21
N ILE A 154 -13.76 -6.38 7.86
CA ILE A 154 -14.30 -5.27 8.67
C ILE A 154 -14.79 -5.77 10.03
N GLU A 155 -15.45 -6.93 10.10
CA GLU A 155 -15.97 -7.44 11.38
C GLU A 155 -14.83 -7.73 12.38
N SER A 156 -13.68 -8.24 11.91
CA SER A 156 -12.47 -8.40 12.76
C SER A 156 -11.85 -7.06 13.18
N VAL A 157 -11.86 -6.04 12.31
CA VAL A 157 -11.42 -4.66 12.67
C VAL A 157 -12.38 -4.03 13.69
N GLU A 158 -13.69 -4.21 13.53
CA GLU A 158 -14.70 -3.75 14.50
C GLU A 158 -14.53 -4.41 15.87
N ALA A 159 -14.28 -5.72 15.90
CA ALA A 159 -14.01 -6.46 17.13
C ALA A 159 -12.74 -5.97 17.84
N GLU A 160 -11.63 -5.78 17.11
CA GLU A 160 -10.39 -5.26 17.71
C GLU A 160 -10.56 -3.81 18.18
N VAL A 161 -11.25 -2.94 17.44
CA VAL A 161 -11.50 -1.56 17.90
C VAL A 161 -12.37 -1.54 19.17
N ALA A 162 -13.37 -2.41 19.27
CA ALA A 162 -14.19 -2.53 20.48
C ALA A 162 -13.33 -2.95 21.69
N LYS A 163 -12.52 -4.00 21.53
CA LYS A 163 -11.58 -4.51 22.53
C LYS A 163 -10.56 -3.47 22.97
N GLN A 164 -9.88 -2.82 22.03
CA GLN A 164 -8.88 -1.75 22.28
C GLN A 164 -9.47 -0.46 22.87
N ARG A 165 -10.79 -0.41 23.06
CA ARG A 165 -11.51 0.73 23.66
C ARG A 165 -12.37 0.36 24.85
N GLY A 166 -12.40 -0.91 25.27
CA GLY A 166 -13.27 -1.37 26.35
C GLY A 166 -14.75 -1.16 26.07
N LEU A 167 -15.15 -1.21 24.78
CA LEU A 167 -16.52 -1.03 24.33
C LEU A 167 -17.22 -2.38 24.20
N LYS A 168 -18.54 -2.42 24.45
CA LYS A 168 -19.37 -3.61 24.17
C LYS A 168 -19.40 -3.97 22.69
N SER A 169 -19.32 -2.97 21.82
CA SER A 169 -19.23 -3.10 20.37
C SER A 169 -18.64 -1.82 19.76
N ALA A 170 -18.14 -1.92 18.54
CA ALA A 170 -17.74 -0.79 17.71
C ALA A 170 -18.25 -1.02 16.28
N LYS A 171 -18.46 0.05 15.51
CA LYS A 171 -18.95 -0.04 14.13
C LYS A 171 -18.25 0.93 13.19
N VAL A 172 -17.94 0.49 11.98
CA VAL A 172 -17.40 1.36 10.95
C VAL A 172 -18.49 2.32 10.44
N ARG A 173 -18.12 3.60 10.31
CA ARG A 173 -18.95 4.70 9.83
C ARG A 173 -18.56 5.16 8.43
N LYS A 174 -17.26 5.15 8.12
CA LYS A 174 -16.70 5.48 6.80
C LYS A 174 -15.58 4.52 6.44
N ILE A 175 -15.61 4.06 5.19
CA ILE A 175 -14.60 3.19 4.58
C ILE A 175 -13.96 3.94 3.41
N ALA A 176 -12.64 4.00 3.38
CA ALA A 176 -11.88 4.28 2.17
C ALA A 176 -11.11 3.04 1.76
N LEU A 177 -11.15 2.70 0.47
CA LEU A 177 -10.22 1.77 -0.14
C LEU A 177 -9.12 2.56 -0.83
N SER A 178 -7.87 2.25 -0.52
CA SER A 178 -6.70 2.82 -1.17
C SER A 178 -5.85 1.69 -1.73
N ALA A 179 -5.23 1.90 -2.88
CA ALA A 179 -4.31 0.93 -3.45
C ALA A 179 -3.17 1.64 -4.17
N TRP A 180 -1.99 1.03 -4.12
CA TRP A 180 -0.87 1.34 -5.01
C TRP A 180 -0.57 0.14 -5.91
N SER A 181 -0.25 0.37 -7.18
CA SER A 181 0.14 -0.70 -8.12
C SER A 181 -0.86 -1.88 -8.09
N ALA A 182 -0.35 -3.11 -8.00
CA ALA A 182 -1.08 -4.38 -7.86
C ALA A 182 -2.27 -4.39 -6.88
N GLY A 183 -2.29 -3.54 -5.85
CA GLY A 183 -3.38 -3.49 -4.86
C GLY A 183 -4.77 -3.20 -5.45
N TYR A 184 -4.86 -2.67 -6.68
CA TYR A 184 -6.13 -2.40 -7.34
C TYR A 184 -7.02 -3.65 -7.51
N GLY A 185 -6.43 -4.84 -7.62
CA GLY A 185 -7.17 -6.09 -7.77
C GLY A 185 -8.11 -6.40 -6.60
N ALA A 186 -7.70 -6.07 -5.37
CA ALA A 186 -8.59 -6.16 -4.20
C ALA A 186 -9.73 -5.14 -4.30
N VAL A 187 -9.42 -3.91 -4.69
CA VAL A 187 -10.43 -2.84 -4.84
C VAL A 187 -11.45 -3.20 -5.91
N GLU A 188 -11.03 -3.75 -7.04
CA GLU A 188 -11.90 -4.22 -8.12
C GLU A 188 -12.93 -5.23 -7.59
N GLN A 189 -12.45 -6.30 -6.92
CA GLN A 189 -13.32 -7.37 -6.41
C GLN A 189 -14.27 -6.87 -5.32
N ILE A 190 -13.78 -6.07 -4.37
CA ILE A 190 -14.61 -5.49 -3.30
C ILE A 190 -15.72 -4.62 -3.89
N LEU A 191 -15.42 -3.80 -4.91
CA LEU A 191 -16.40 -2.90 -5.52
C LEU A 191 -17.51 -3.60 -6.32
N ARG A 192 -17.29 -4.86 -6.75
CA ARG A 192 -18.32 -5.70 -7.39
C ARG A 192 -19.32 -6.30 -6.40
N GLN A 193 -18.98 -6.34 -5.12
CA GLN A 193 -19.77 -7.02 -4.07
C GLN A 193 -20.76 -6.06 -3.39
N GLU A 194 -21.81 -6.61 -2.78
CA GLU A 194 -22.85 -5.83 -2.07
C GLU A 194 -22.24 -4.85 -1.06
N ARG A 195 -21.29 -5.33 -0.26
CA ARG A 195 -20.58 -4.55 0.76
C ARG A 195 -19.66 -3.47 0.17
N GLY A 196 -19.26 -3.61 -1.10
CA GLY A 196 -18.58 -2.55 -1.86
C GLY A 196 -19.42 -1.27 -2.00
N LYS A 197 -20.76 -1.37 -1.89
CA LYS A 197 -21.65 -0.19 -1.85
C LYS A 197 -21.49 0.65 -0.59
N GLU A 198 -20.90 0.12 0.49
CA GLU A 198 -20.63 0.88 1.72
C GLU A 198 -19.44 1.86 1.56
N VAL A 199 -18.48 1.55 0.68
CA VAL A 199 -17.22 2.30 0.47
C VAL A 199 -17.44 3.77 0.13
N ASP A 200 -17.10 4.70 1.03
CA ASP A 200 -17.28 6.16 0.84
C ASP A 200 -16.30 6.74 -0.18
N SER A 201 -15.06 6.23 -0.17
CA SER A 201 -13.92 6.77 -0.91
C SER A 201 -13.05 5.70 -1.57
N VAL A 202 -12.53 5.99 -2.78
CA VAL A 202 -11.53 5.17 -3.48
C VAL A 202 -10.31 6.02 -3.84
N ILE A 203 -9.10 5.52 -3.60
CA ILE A 203 -7.83 6.21 -3.90
C ILE A 203 -6.88 5.24 -4.61
N LEU A 204 -6.76 5.33 -5.93
CA LEU A 204 -5.82 4.52 -6.72
C LEU A 204 -4.57 5.32 -7.05
N LEU A 205 -3.42 4.80 -6.67
CA LEU A 205 -2.12 5.45 -6.83
C LEU A 205 -1.32 4.64 -7.85
N ASP A 206 -1.35 5.08 -9.11
CA ASP A 206 -0.62 4.47 -10.22
C ASP A 206 -0.74 2.94 -10.24
N GLY A 207 -1.97 2.45 -10.34
CA GLY A 207 -2.24 1.01 -10.29
C GLY A 207 -3.50 0.55 -11.03
N LEU A 208 -4.24 1.41 -11.73
CA LEU A 208 -5.40 0.95 -12.50
C LEU A 208 -4.91 0.31 -13.82
N HIS A 209 -5.02 -1.00 -13.95
CA HIS A 209 -4.57 -1.74 -15.15
C HIS A 209 -5.63 -2.71 -15.67
N VAL A 210 -5.64 -2.91 -16.99
CA VAL A 210 -6.36 -3.98 -17.68
C VAL A 210 -5.55 -4.46 -18.89
N GLY A 211 -5.88 -5.62 -19.44
CA GLY A 211 -5.34 -6.07 -20.73
C GLY A 211 -6.01 -5.38 -21.93
N TYR A 212 -5.60 -5.79 -23.12
CA TYR A 212 -6.22 -5.39 -24.38
C TYR A 212 -7.08 -6.53 -24.96
N ASN A 213 -8.09 -6.17 -25.74
CA ASN A 213 -8.79 -7.07 -26.65
C ASN A 213 -7.94 -7.25 -27.94
N PRO A 214 -8.25 -8.26 -28.79
CA PRO A 214 -7.52 -8.47 -30.05
C PRO A 214 -7.55 -7.28 -31.03
N ASP A 215 -8.53 -6.39 -30.92
CA ASP A 215 -8.66 -5.17 -31.71
C ASP A 215 -7.87 -3.96 -31.14
N GLY A 216 -7.10 -4.18 -30.07
CA GLY A 216 -6.33 -3.14 -29.37
C GLY A 216 -7.14 -2.26 -28.42
N THR A 217 -8.45 -2.47 -28.26
CA THR A 217 -9.26 -1.76 -27.26
C THR A 217 -8.99 -2.30 -25.85
N LEU A 218 -9.28 -1.52 -24.82
CA LEU A 218 -9.11 -1.97 -23.43
C LEU A 218 -10.15 -3.03 -23.04
N GLN A 219 -9.75 -4.01 -22.22
CA GLN A 219 -10.66 -5.00 -21.61
C GLN A 219 -11.59 -4.33 -20.58
N ARG A 220 -12.65 -3.69 -21.09
CA ARG A 220 -13.61 -2.85 -20.36
C ARG A 220 -14.14 -3.50 -19.07
N ALA A 221 -14.40 -4.81 -19.08
CA ALA A 221 -14.97 -5.53 -17.94
C ALA A 221 -14.22 -5.29 -16.63
N GLY A 222 -12.87 -5.24 -16.65
CA GLY A 222 -12.05 -4.94 -15.47
C GLY A 222 -12.16 -3.49 -14.96
N LEU A 223 -12.61 -2.55 -15.80
CA LEU A 223 -12.78 -1.14 -15.46
C LEU A 223 -14.20 -0.81 -14.93
N GLU A 224 -15.21 -1.62 -15.22
CA GLU A 224 -16.61 -1.37 -14.86
C GLU A 224 -16.87 -0.96 -13.40
N PRO A 225 -16.38 -1.68 -12.36
CA PRO A 225 -16.61 -1.28 -10.97
C PRO A 225 -15.98 0.09 -10.65
N PHE A 226 -14.88 0.45 -11.30
CA PHE A 226 -14.23 1.75 -11.17
C PHE A 226 -14.99 2.85 -11.93
N ILE A 227 -15.52 2.56 -13.12
CA ILE A 227 -16.37 3.46 -13.91
C ILE A 227 -17.63 3.82 -13.12
N ASP A 228 -18.30 2.83 -12.50
CA ASP A 228 -19.51 3.07 -11.73
C ASP A 228 -19.25 3.72 -10.36
N PHE A 229 -18.07 3.51 -9.77
CA PHE A 229 -17.61 4.33 -8.65
C PHE A 229 -17.35 5.78 -9.06
N ALA A 230 -16.67 5.99 -10.20
CA ALA A 230 -16.34 7.30 -10.73
C ALA A 230 -17.59 8.11 -11.10
N LYS A 231 -18.61 7.48 -11.71
CA LYS A 231 -19.93 8.11 -11.96
C LYS A 231 -20.59 8.56 -10.66
N ARG A 232 -20.52 7.76 -9.58
CA ARG A 232 -21.02 8.15 -8.24
C ARG A 232 -20.21 9.27 -7.61
N ALA A 233 -18.89 9.34 -7.85
CA ALA A 233 -18.04 10.43 -7.40
C ALA A 233 -18.30 11.74 -8.17
N LYS A 234 -18.46 11.68 -9.50
CA LYS A 234 -18.94 12.78 -10.35
C LYS A 234 -20.28 13.34 -9.85
N ALA A 235 -21.21 12.47 -9.46
CA ALA A 235 -22.50 12.84 -8.87
C ALA A 235 -22.43 13.27 -7.38
N GLY A 236 -21.24 13.49 -6.81
CA GLY A 236 -21.04 13.94 -5.42
C GLY A 236 -21.31 12.90 -4.32
N LYS A 237 -21.86 11.72 -4.67
CA LYS A 237 -22.31 10.68 -3.73
C LYS A 237 -21.16 9.96 -3.03
N ARG A 238 -19.99 9.88 -3.67
CA ARG A 238 -18.75 9.26 -3.18
C ARG A 238 -17.55 10.19 -3.44
N PHE A 239 -16.33 9.77 -3.09
CA PHE A 239 -15.09 10.47 -3.45
C PHE A 239 -14.13 9.51 -4.17
N MET A 240 -13.55 9.92 -5.29
CA MET A 240 -12.58 9.09 -6.00
C MET A 240 -11.38 9.91 -6.47
N PHE A 241 -10.19 9.45 -6.11
CA PHE A 241 -8.93 9.95 -6.63
C PHE A 241 -8.23 8.83 -7.40
N VAL A 242 -7.71 9.17 -8.59
CA VAL A 242 -6.80 8.32 -9.36
C VAL A 242 -5.56 9.11 -9.77
N SER A 243 -4.39 8.48 -9.71
CA SER A 243 -3.20 8.98 -10.39
C SER A 243 -2.61 7.95 -11.32
N HIS A 244 -1.92 8.43 -12.36
CA HIS A 244 -1.18 7.61 -13.32
C HIS A 244 0.19 8.23 -13.60
N SER A 245 1.16 7.36 -13.85
CA SER A 245 2.46 7.70 -14.44
C SER A 245 2.40 7.58 -15.96
N SER A 246 3.47 8.02 -16.61
CA SER A 246 3.69 7.82 -18.04
C SER A 246 4.36 6.48 -18.37
N ILE A 247 4.51 5.56 -17.40
CA ILE A 247 5.16 4.26 -17.58
C ILE A 247 4.36 3.42 -18.59
N ILE A 248 5.06 2.88 -19.58
CA ILE A 248 4.49 1.93 -20.56
C ILE A 248 4.87 0.50 -20.14
N PRO A 249 3.93 -0.29 -19.57
CA PRO A 249 4.23 -1.64 -19.12
C PRO A 249 4.26 -2.66 -20.27
N PRO A 250 4.99 -3.78 -20.12
CA PRO A 250 4.99 -4.85 -21.10
C PRO A 250 3.69 -5.67 -21.04
N GLY A 251 2.95 -5.73 -22.15
CA GLY A 251 1.84 -6.68 -22.36
C GLY A 251 0.47 -6.31 -21.78
N TYR A 252 0.31 -5.13 -21.18
CA TYR A 252 -0.99 -4.63 -20.69
C TYR A 252 -1.08 -3.10 -20.80
N ALA A 253 -2.22 -2.51 -20.44
CA ALA A 253 -2.45 -1.07 -20.54
C ALA A 253 -1.69 -0.28 -19.46
N SER A 254 -1.10 0.84 -19.87
CA SER A 254 -0.56 1.83 -18.94
C SER A 254 -1.69 2.43 -18.08
N THR A 255 -1.34 2.93 -16.89
CA THR A 255 -2.28 3.68 -16.05
C THR A 255 -2.76 4.96 -16.73
N THR A 256 -1.96 5.54 -17.63
CA THR A 256 -2.38 6.67 -18.49
C THR A 256 -3.52 6.26 -19.43
N GLU A 257 -3.45 5.10 -20.08
CA GLU A 257 -4.52 4.62 -20.96
C GLU A 257 -5.81 4.33 -20.17
N THR A 258 -5.72 3.63 -19.04
CA THR A 258 -6.90 3.27 -18.24
C THR A 258 -7.55 4.48 -17.57
N VAL A 259 -6.79 5.46 -17.09
CA VAL A 259 -7.34 6.70 -16.52
C VAL A 259 -7.93 7.59 -17.62
N ASN A 260 -7.32 7.69 -18.79
CA ASN A 260 -7.93 8.38 -19.93
C ASN A 260 -9.27 7.73 -20.35
N TYR A 261 -9.36 6.40 -20.35
CA TYR A 261 -10.62 5.68 -20.59
C TYR A 261 -11.67 5.99 -19.51
N LEU A 262 -11.26 6.01 -18.24
CA LEU A 262 -12.14 6.36 -17.12
C LEU A 262 -12.66 7.81 -17.23
N VAL A 263 -11.81 8.76 -17.63
CA VAL A 263 -12.18 10.16 -17.89
C VAL A 263 -13.10 10.29 -19.09
N HIS A 264 -12.88 9.51 -20.16
CA HIS A 264 -13.77 9.44 -21.32
C HIS A 264 -15.18 8.94 -20.94
N GLU A 265 -15.28 7.88 -20.12
CA GLU A 265 -16.56 7.35 -19.60
C GLU A 265 -17.31 8.35 -18.69
N LEU A 266 -16.61 9.34 -18.13
CA LEU A 266 -17.22 10.47 -17.43
C LEU A 266 -17.65 11.61 -18.37
N GLY A 267 -17.49 11.47 -19.68
CA GLY A 267 -17.78 12.50 -20.68
C GLY A 267 -16.75 13.64 -20.68
N GLY A 268 -15.50 13.34 -20.33
CA GLY A 268 -14.43 14.32 -20.19
C GLY A 268 -13.18 14.02 -21.03
N LYS A 269 -12.19 14.91 -20.90
CA LYS A 269 -10.83 14.73 -21.39
C LYS A 269 -9.89 15.41 -20.40
N GLU A 270 -8.74 14.81 -20.14
CA GLU A 270 -7.72 15.45 -19.30
C GLU A 270 -7.18 16.73 -19.91
N LYS A 271 -6.85 17.70 -19.05
CA LYS A 271 -6.22 18.96 -19.41
C LYS A 271 -4.74 18.91 -19.08
N LYS A 272 -3.89 19.44 -19.98
CA LYS A 272 -2.46 19.60 -19.71
C LYS A 272 -2.25 20.40 -18.42
N ALA A 273 -1.39 19.89 -17.55
CA ALA A 273 -0.97 20.52 -16.31
C ALA A 273 0.50 21.00 -16.43
N LYS A 274 1.02 21.54 -15.33
CA LYS A 274 2.44 21.84 -15.15
C LYS A 274 2.86 21.30 -13.78
N PRO A 275 4.12 20.86 -13.62
CA PRO A 275 4.65 20.46 -12.33
C PRO A 275 4.52 21.57 -11.28
N ARG A 276 4.32 21.18 -10.03
CA ARG A 276 4.16 22.08 -8.89
C ARG A 276 5.26 21.80 -7.89
N ALA A 277 5.79 22.84 -7.24
CA ALA A 277 6.75 22.68 -6.13
C ALA A 277 6.19 21.86 -4.94
N SER A 278 4.87 21.68 -4.88
CA SER A 278 4.18 20.83 -3.89
C SER A 278 4.00 19.38 -4.32
N ASP A 279 4.34 18.99 -5.55
CA ASP A 279 4.20 17.61 -6.01
C ASP A 279 5.18 16.69 -5.24
N PRO A 280 4.70 15.59 -4.63
CA PRO A 280 5.50 14.83 -3.70
C PRO A 280 6.59 14.02 -4.41
N LEU A 281 7.75 13.86 -3.75
CA LEU A 281 8.81 12.91 -4.13
C LEU A 281 9.34 13.11 -5.57
N GLY A 282 9.29 14.36 -6.05
CA GLY A 282 9.78 14.80 -7.36
C GLY A 282 8.88 14.47 -8.54
N LEU A 283 7.64 14.00 -8.30
CA LEU A 283 6.62 13.84 -9.34
C LEU A 283 6.42 15.13 -10.15
N GLU A 284 6.15 14.99 -11.46
CA GLU A 284 5.96 16.10 -12.38
C GLU A 284 4.58 16.04 -13.03
N MET A 285 3.63 16.85 -12.55
CA MET A 285 2.24 16.78 -13.01
C MET A 285 2.10 17.27 -14.45
N ASN A 286 1.72 16.38 -15.36
CA ASN A 286 1.57 16.64 -16.79
C ASN A 286 0.10 16.74 -17.25
N ALA A 287 -0.83 16.15 -16.49
CA ALA A 287 -2.25 16.12 -16.80
C ALA A 287 -3.13 16.18 -15.54
N LYS A 288 -4.36 16.66 -15.70
CA LYS A 288 -5.39 16.63 -14.65
C LYS A 288 -6.80 16.61 -15.22
N PHE A 289 -7.70 16.01 -14.46
CA PHE A 289 -9.14 16.14 -14.64
C PHE A 289 -9.86 16.23 -13.28
N ASP A 290 -10.91 17.04 -13.22
CA ASP A 290 -11.68 17.31 -11.99
C ASP A 290 -13.16 17.42 -12.37
N VAL A 291 -14.02 16.59 -11.76
CA VAL A 291 -15.48 16.69 -11.92
C VAL A 291 -16.21 16.16 -10.68
N GLY A 292 -17.02 17.00 -10.03
CA GLY A 292 -17.63 16.65 -8.74
C GLY A 292 -16.57 16.28 -7.71
N ASN A 293 -16.67 15.08 -7.13
CA ASN A 293 -15.67 14.50 -6.22
C ASN A 293 -14.77 13.46 -6.92
N PHE A 294 -14.72 13.44 -8.26
CA PHE A 294 -13.76 12.64 -9.03
C PHE A 294 -12.57 13.52 -9.43
N HIS A 295 -11.35 13.03 -9.16
CA HIS A 295 -10.10 13.72 -9.46
C HIS A 295 -9.11 12.75 -10.09
N ALA A 296 -8.62 13.05 -11.30
CA ALA A 296 -7.51 12.35 -11.95
C ALA A 296 -6.27 13.25 -12.04
N ARG A 297 -5.08 12.68 -11.85
CA ARG A 297 -3.78 13.38 -11.92
C ARG A 297 -2.76 12.52 -12.68
N GLY A 298 -2.33 13.03 -13.83
CA GLY A 298 -1.26 12.44 -14.62
C GLY A 298 0.09 13.05 -14.31
N PHE A 299 1.12 12.22 -14.36
CA PHE A 299 2.49 12.61 -14.10
C PHE A 299 3.44 12.05 -15.18
N ASP A 300 4.52 12.79 -15.46
CA ASP A 300 5.66 12.26 -16.18
C ASP A 300 6.35 11.18 -15.32
N GLY A 301 7.02 10.24 -15.96
CA GLY A 301 7.68 9.12 -15.27
C GLY A 301 7.80 7.87 -16.14
N ASN A 302 8.93 7.17 -16.04
CA ASN A 302 9.22 5.96 -16.83
C ASN A 302 10.07 4.92 -16.05
N ASP A 303 10.13 4.98 -14.72
CA ASP A 303 10.76 3.93 -13.91
C ASP A 303 10.08 3.71 -12.54
N LYS A 304 10.47 2.61 -11.89
CA LYS A 304 10.15 2.23 -10.52
C LYS A 304 10.18 3.39 -9.50
N MET A 305 11.11 4.34 -9.60
CA MET A 305 11.14 5.48 -8.66
C MET A 305 9.95 6.42 -8.86
N ASP A 306 9.49 6.64 -10.10
CA ASP A 306 8.29 7.41 -10.39
C ASP A 306 7.05 6.68 -9.87
N HIS A 307 6.96 5.37 -10.17
CA HIS A 307 5.91 4.49 -9.69
C HIS A 307 5.75 4.54 -8.15
N CYS A 308 6.86 4.45 -7.40
CA CYS A 308 6.87 4.58 -5.94
C CYS A 308 6.46 5.98 -5.46
N ALA A 309 6.80 7.04 -6.20
CA ALA A 309 6.53 8.43 -5.81
C ALA A 309 5.02 8.74 -5.71
N HIS A 310 4.18 8.02 -6.45
CA HIS A 310 2.71 8.12 -6.34
C HIS A 310 2.17 7.79 -4.95
N ILE A 311 2.86 7.00 -4.12
CA ILE A 311 2.44 6.75 -2.73
C ILE A 311 2.43 8.07 -1.94
N GLY A 312 3.34 9.00 -2.25
CA GLY A 312 3.40 10.35 -1.66
C GLY A 312 2.11 11.16 -1.82
N LEU A 313 1.32 10.91 -2.86
CA LEU A 313 0.03 11.58 -3.09
C LEU A 313 -1.02 11.18 -2.06
N LEU A 314 -0.90 10.01 -1.43
CA LEU A 314 -1.85 9.54 -0.40
C LEU A 314 -2.02 10.57 0.72
N ARG A 315 -0.91 11.14 1.20
CA ARG A 315 -0.90 12.20 2.22
C ARG A 315 -1.73 13.40 1.78
N ASP A 316 -1.54 13.86 0.56
CA ASP A 316 -2.15 15.08 0.06
C ASP A 316 -3.64 14.89 -0.21
N VAL A 317 -4.04 13.70 -0.69
CA VAL A 317 -5.45 13.30 -0.83
C VAL A 317 -6.13 13.16 0.52
N LEU A 318 -5.49 12.49 1.49
CA LEU A 318 -6.01 12.34 2.86
C LEU A 318 -6.20 13.70 3.53
N LYS A 319 -5.21 14.59 3.44
CA LYS A 319 -5.23 15.93 4.03
C LYS A 319 -6.30 16.83 3.40
N SER A 320 -6.40 16.83 2.07
CA SER A 320 -7.19 17.84 1.34
C SER A 320 -8.64 17.42 1.13
N HIS A 321 -8.93 16.12 1.07
CA HIS A 321 -10.27 15.61 0.75
C HIS A 321 -10.85 14.72 1.84
N ILE A 322 -10.14 13.67 2.28
CA ILE A 322 -10.71 12.67 3.21
C ILE A 322 -10.93 13.25 4.59
N LYS A 323 -9.91 13.86 5.20
CA LYS A 323 -9.99 14.40 6.56
C LYS A 323 -11.06 15.50 6.71
N PRO A 324 -11.18 16.49 5.81
CA PRO A 324 -12.27 17.48 5.86
C PRO A 324 -13.66 16.87 5.64
N ARG A 325 -13.79 15.88 4.73
CA ARG A 325 -15.06 15.20 4.42
C ARG A 325 -15.57 14.34 5.57
N TRP A 326 -14.68 13.57 6.22
CA TRP A 326 -15.07 12.60 7.23
C TRP A 326 -15.26 13.19 8.63
N LYS A 327 -14.47 14.23 8.98
CA LYS A 327 -14.43 14.78 10.36
C LYS A 327 -14.33 13.64 11.39
N SER A 328 -13.31 12.78 11.19
CA SER A 328 -13.15 11.55 11.97
C SER A 328 -13.07 11.81 13.47
N PRO A 329 -13.56 10.90 14.33
CA PRO A 329 -13.47 11.07 15.77
C PRO A 329 -12.01 11.25 16.19
N LYS A 330 -11.71 12.27 16.99
CA LYS A 330 -10.32 12.66 17.24
C LYS A 330 -9.58 11.62 18.07
N GLY A 331 -8.44 11.18 17.56
CA GLY A 331 -7.46 10.36 18.24
C GLY A 331 -6.49 11.20 19.08
N GLN A 332 -5.80 10.55 20.01
CA GLN A 332 -4.76 11.15 20.84
C GLN A 332 -3.64 10.14 21.05
N ALA A 333 -2.40 10.62 21.12
CA ALA A 333 -1.24 9.81 21.48
C ALA A 333 -1.37 9.22 22.89
N ALA A 334 -0.56 8.21 23.19
CA ALA A 334 -0.44 7.65 24.53
C ALA A 334 -0.18 8.76 25.56
N LYS A 335 -0.65 8.58 26.79
CA LYS A 335 -0.24 9.48 27.88
C LYS A 335 1.28 9.31 28.03
N LYS A 336 2.04 10.41 28.04
CA LYS A 336 3.40 10.35 28.57
C LYS A 336 3.27 10.03 30.05
N ASP A 337 3.98 9.00 30.51
CA ASP A 337 4.10 8.73 31.95
C ASP A 337 4.76 9.95 32.62
N LYS A 338 3.94 10.75 33.29
CA LYS A 338 4.42 11.69 34.31
C LYS A 338 4.50 10.91 35.61
N ASP A 339 5.67 10.96 36.24
CA ASP A 339 5.96 10.47 37.58
C ASP A 339 5.77 8.96 37.82
N LYS A 340 6.74 8.18 37.33
CA LYS A 340 7.40 7.19 38.20
C LYS A 340 8.73 7.77 38.68
N SER A 341 8.64 8.72 39.62
CA SER A 341 9.79 9.14 40.41
C SER A 341 10.26 7.93 41.23
N PRO A 342 11.56 7.58 41.25
CA PRO A 342 12.04 6.43 42.02
C PRO A 342 11.85 6.70 43.51
N SER A 343 11.11 5.82 44.19
CA SER A 343 10.97 5.85 45.64
C SER A 343 12.36 5.71 46.28
N LYS A 344 12.81 6.77 46.96
CA LYS A 344 14.03 6.76 47.77
C LYS A 344 13.79 5.96 49.04
N ASP A 345 13.91 4.64 48.97
CA ASP A 345 14.20 3.86 50.17
C ASP A 345 15.66 4.08 50.57
N LYS A 346 15.84 4.96 51.56
CA LYS A 346 17.07 5.05 52.35
C LYS A 346 16.89 4.16 53.58
N SER A 347 17.48 2.97 53.59
CA SER A 347 17.74 2.25 54.84
C SER A 347 19.08 1.53 54.84
N ILE A 348 20.01 2.14 55.59
CA ILE A 348 21.08 1.51 56.37
C ILE A 348 22.22 0.83 55.60
N ALA A 349 23.41 1.40 55.77
CA ALA A 349 24.68 0.74 55.53
C ALA A 349 25.43 0.51 56.85
N LYS A 350 26.39 -0.44 56.81
CA LYS A 350 27.49 -0.74 57.76
C LYS A 350 27.21 -1.51 59.07
N ALA A 351 27.79 -2.72 59.12
CA ALA A 351 28.63 -3.18 60.24
C ALA A 351 29.69 -4.19 59.75
N GLU A 352 30.88 -4.17 60.36
CA GLU A 352 32.15 -4.73 59.84
C GLU A 352 32.98 -5.36 60.99
N SER A 353 33.79 -6.43 60.89
CA SER A 353 33.87 -7.60 59.98
C SER A 353 34.89 -8.64 60.57
N LYS A 354 34.79 -9.96 60.28
CA LYS A 354 35.79 -11.03 60.64
C LYS A 354 35.57 -12.29 59.75
N LYS A 355 36.56 -12.73 58.96
CA LYS A 355 37.52 -13.86 59.19
C LYS A 355 36.83 -15.25 59.27
N ASP A 356 37.22 -16.32 58.54
CA ASP A 356 38.55 -16.70 58.01
C ASP A 356 38.57 -17.34 56.59
N LYS A 357 39.77 -17.74 56.12
CA LYS A 357 40.19 -18.32 54.82
C LYS A 357 40.75 -19.76 55.04
N PRO A 358 41.30 -20.52 54.04
CA PRO A 358 41.04 -20.65 52.59
C PRO A 358 41.08 -22.14 52.07
N LYS A 359 40.94 -22.33 50.75
CA LYS A 359 41.69 -23.27 49.84
C LYS A 359 41.16 -23.03 48.40
N GLU A 360 41.87 -22.49 47.40
CA GLU A 360 43.07 -22.98 46.66
C GLU A 360 42.92 -24.38 46.03
N GLY A 361 43.26 -24.61 44.74
CA GLY A 361 43.85 -23.76 43.69
C GLY A 361 43.59 -24.34 42.27
N THR A 362 43.62 -23.58 41.16
CA THR A 362 44.79 -23.29 40.28
C THR A 362 45.54 -24.53 39.73
N SER A 363 46.02 -24.62 38.46
CA SER A 363 46.34 -23.57 37.48
C SER A 363 46.43 -24.04 36.00
N LYS A 364 46.31 -23.06 35.08
CA LYS A 364 46.99 -22.85 33.77
C LYS A 364 47.76 -24.00 33.08
N SER A 365 47.51 -24.15 31.77
CA SER A 365 48.32 -24.92 30.80
C SER A 365 49.29 -24.04 29.96
N LYS A 366 50.45 -24.59 29.55
CA LYS A 366 51.34 -24.02 28.51
C LYS A 366 52.38 -25.03 27.99
N LYS A 367 52.65 -25.02 26.66
CA LYS A 367 53.71 -25.76 25.91
C LYS A 367 53.49 -27.30 25.84
N LYS A 368 53.97 -28.07 24.84
CA LYS A 368 54.88 -27.83 23.67
C LYS A 368 54.75 -28.94 22.58
N LYS A 369 55.00 -28.60 21.31
CA LYS A 369 55.64 -29.38 20.19
C LYS A 369 55.38 -30.89 19.94
N SER A 370 54.96 -31.21 18.70
CA SER A 370 55.59 -32.12 17.68
C SER A 370 54.82 -31.89 16.34
N ALA A 371 55.33 -31.92 15.09
CA ALA A 371 56.21 -32.86 14.34
C ALA A 371 55.57 -34.26 14.19
N ASN A 372 55.45 -34.92 13.02
CA ASN A 372 56.24 -34.88 11.78
C ASN A 372 55.53 -35.62 10.60
N SER A 373 55.78 -35.22 9.33
CA SER A 373 55.70 -36.05 8.06
C SER A 373 54.37 -36.79 7.68
N LYS A 374 54.06 -37.24 6.44
CA LYS A 374 54.77 -37.39 5.15
C LYS A 374 53.75 -37.73 4.02
N GLN A 375 53.96 -37.28 2.76
CA GLN A 375 53.62 -37.95 1.45
C GLN A 375 52.16 -38.44 1.15
N ASN A 376 51.63 -38.58 -0.08
CA ASN A 376 52.13 -38.53 -1.47
C ASN A 376 50.98 -38.30 -2.50
N GLY A 377 51.31 -37.76 -3.69
CA GLY A 377 50.58 -37.90 -4.98
C GLY A 377 49.24 -37.16 -5.19
N ALA A 378 48.72 -36.93 -6.41
CA ALA A 378 49.26 -36.83 -7.78
C ALA A 378 48.06 -36.60 -8.76
N THR A 379 48.31 -35.99 -9.93
CA THR A 379 47.52 -36.09 -11.20
C THR A 379 46.10 -35.49 -11.36
N ALA A 380 46.06 -34.35 -12.07
CA ALA A 380 45.53 -34.16 -13.45
C ALA A 380 44.01 -34.17 -13.80
N LYS A 381 43.64 -33.12 -14.59
CA LYS A 381 42.51 -32.99 -15.55
C LYS A 381 41.09 -33.04 -14.92
N ARG A 382 40.09 -32.31 -15.42
CA ARG A 382 39.90 -31.72 -16.76
C ARG A 382 39.12 -30.41 -16.68
#